data_AF-Q6LKH3-F1
#
_entry.id   AF-Q6LKH3-F1
#
_cell.length_a   1.000
_cell.length_b   1.000
_cell.length_c   1.000
_cell.angle_alpha   90.00
_cell.angle_beta   90.00
_cell.angle_gamma   90.00
#
_symmetry.space_group_name_H-M   'P 1'
#
loop_
_entity.id
_entity.type
_entity.pdbx_description
1 polymer ?
#
loop_
_entity_poly.entity_id
_entity_poly.type
_entity_poly.pdbx_seq_one_letter_code
_entity_poly.pdbx_strand_id
1 'polypeptide(L)'
;MNKTLFISALSAALSTAFISHAAFAAVPQQNDVWFQDGQRAIEQAKARKPIDTKAKNVIIFIGDGMSVGTMTASRIYAGQKLGNTGEGHCCNTKTLWSFDTVRRLGSYWASRAE
;
A
#
# COMPACT_ATOMS: atom_id res chain seq x y z
N MET A 1 -9.19 -53.16 36.83
CA MET A 1 -9.03 -53.20 35.35
C MET A 1 -9.71 -51.95 34.82
N ASN A 2 -8.96 -51.10 34.12
CA ASN A 2 -9.39 -50.04 33.17
C ASN A 2 -8.13 -49.53 32.44
N LYS A 3 -7.18 -50.44 32.16
CA LYS A 3 -5.89 -50.11 31.53
C LYS A 3 -6.08 -49.54 30.11
N THR A 4 -7.16 -49.95 29.45
CA THR A 4 -7.59 -49.48 28.13
C THR A 4 -8.07 -48.03 28.12
N LEU A 5 -8.66 -47.54 29.23
CA LEU A 5 -9.08 -46.14 29.36
C LEU A 5 -7.90 -45.19 29.59
N PHE A 6 -6.87 -45.63 30.32
CA PHE A 6 -5.65 -44.82 30.49
C PHE A 6 -4.81 -44.74 29.22
N ILE A 7 -4.73 -45.84 28.45
CA ILE A 7 -3.95 -45.87 27.19
C ILE A 7 -4.59 -44.99 26.11
N SER A 8 -5.92 -44.98 25.99
CA SER A 8 -6.63 -44.14 25.03
C SER A 8 -6.62 -42.65 25.39
N ALA A 9 -6.63 -42.31 26.69
CA ALA A 9 -6.47 -40.93 27.15
C ALA A 9 -5.05 -40.39 26.86
N LEU A 10 -4.02 -41.23 26.99
CA LEU A 10 -2.64 -40.86 26.70
C LEU A 10 -2.38 -40.68 25.20
N SER A 11 -2.98 -41.53 24.34
CA SER A 11 -2.87 -41.37 22.89
C SER A 11 -3.62 -40.15 22.38
N ALA A 12 -4.80 -39.84 22.93
CA ALA A 12 -5.55 -38.63 22.60
C ALA A 12 -4.78 -37.36 22.97
N ALA A 13 -4.16 -37.32 24.16
CA ALA A 13 -3.33 -36.19 24.59
C ALA A 13 -2.09 -35.99 23.71
N LEU A 14 -1.44 -37.08 23.30
CA LEU A 14 -0.28 -37.04 22.42
C LEU A 14 -0.66 -36.55 21.01
N SER A 15 -1.81 -36.96 20.47
CA SER A 15 -2.31 -36.48 19.19
C SER A 15 -2.66 -34.98 19.20
N THR A 16 -3.21 -34.44 20.29
CA THR A 16 -3.45 -32.98 20.42
C THR A 16 -2.16 -32.16 20.53
N ALA A 17 -1.08 -32.73 21.09
CA ALA A 17 0.21 -32.04 21.18
C ALA A 17 0.92 -31.90 19.82
N PHE A 18 0.66 -32.82 18.88
CA PHE A 18 1.28 -32.82 17.55
C PHE A 18 0.64 -31.84 16.54
N ILE A 19 -0.56 -31.33 16.79
CA ILE A 19 -1.28 -30.46 15.82
C ILE A 19 -0.81 -28.98 15.89
N SER A 20 -0.03 -28.57 16.89
CA SER A 20 0.23 -27.14 17.17
C SER A 20 1.59 -26.58 16.70
N HIS A 21 2.26 -27.17 15.71
CA HIS A 21 3.47 -26.57 15.10
C HIS A 21 3.25 -26.19 13.62
N ALA A 22 2.30 -25.29 13.36
CA ALA A 22 2.36 -24.46 12.17
C ALA A 22 3.45 -23.41 12.41
N ALA A 23 4.70 -23.74 12.06
CA ALA A 23 5.76 -22.74 11.97
C ALA A 23 5.39 -21.78 10.84
N PHE A 24 4.76 -20.64 11.19
CA PHE A 24 4.65 -19.52 10.26
C PHE A 24 6.07 -19.15 9.85
N ALA A 25 6.40 -19.34 8.58
CA ALA A 25 7.66 -18.86 8.03
C ALA A 25 7.71 -17.35 8.29
N ALA A 26 8.63 -16.92 9.16
CA ALA A 26 8.83 -15.51 9.43
C ALA A 26 9.13 -14.83 8.09
N VAL A 27 8.33 -13.82 7.73
CA VAL A 27 8.54 -13.11 6.47
C VAL A 27 9.92 -12.43 6.55
N PRO A 28 10.83 -12.71 5.60
CA PRO A 28 12.15 -12.09 5.63
C PRO A 28 12.00 -10.58 5.64
N GLN A 29 12.80 -9.91 6.48
CA GLN A 29 12.87 -8.44 6.57
C GLN A 29 11.55 -7.75 6.98
N GLN A 30 10.69 -8.41 7.76
CA GLN A 30 9.42 -7.82 8.23
C GLN A 30 9.57 -6.46 8.95
N ASN A 31 10.73 -6.20 9.56
CA ASN A 31 11.04 -4.94 10.24
C ASN A 31 11.73 -3.90 9.34
N ASP A 32 11.99 -4.22 8.06
CA ASP A 32 12.60 -3.31 7.11
C ASP A 32 11.61 -2.23 6.66
N VAL A 33 12.12 -1.01 6.50
CA VAL A 33 11.30 0.16 6.14
C VAL A 33 10.64 0.00 4.77
N TRP A 34 11.32 -0.61 3.80
CA TRP A 34 10.78 -0.85 2.45
C TRP A 34 9.69 -1.91 2.46
N PHE A 35 9.85 -2.94 3.30
CA PHE A 35 8.83 -3.96 3.49
C PHE A 35 7.54 -3.35 4.06
N GLN A 36 7.67 -2.53 5.11
CA GLN A 36 6.53 -1.85 5.72
C GLN A 36 5.87 -0.83 4.77
N ASP A 37 6.66 -0.07 4.00
CA ASP A 37 6.16 0.85 2.97
C ASP A 37 5.41 0.11 1.86
N GLY A 38 5.94 -1.03 1.41
CA GLY A 38 5.27 -1.90 0.44
C GLY A 38 3.92 -2.40 0.95
N GLN A 39 3.86 -2.85 2.20
CA GLN A 39 2.62 -3.31 2.82
C GLN A 39 1.58 -2.19 2.89
N ARG A 40 1.99 -0.97 3.32
CA ARG A 40 1.13 0.21 3.30
C ARG A 40 0.61 0.54 1.90
N ALA A 41 1.47 0.46 0.88
CA ALA A 41 1.09 0.74 -0.50
C ALA A 41 0.02 -0.23 -1.03
N ILE A 42 0.13 -1.52 -0.67
CA ILE A 42 -0.86 -2.55 -1.02
C ILE A 42 -2.21 -2.26 -0.33
N GLU A 43 -2.19 -1.93 0.96
CA GLU A 43 -3.39 -1.60 1.72
C GLU A 43 -4.11 -0.37 1.15
N GLN A 44 -3.36 0.68 0.80
CA GLN A 44 -3.89 1.86 0.13
C GLN A 44 -4.49 1.54 -1.25
N ALA A 45 -3.84 0.68 -2.03
CA ALA A 45 -4.34 0.25 -3.33
C ALA A 45 -5.66 -0.53 -3.20
N LYS A 46 -5.76 -1.43 -2.21
CA LYS A 46 -7.00 -2.18 -1.92
C LYS A 46 -8.13 -1.29 -1.44
N ALA A 47 -7.82 -0.24 -0.67
CA ALA A 47 -8.82 0.71 -0.18
C ALA A 47 -9.35 1.65 -1.28
N ARG A 48 -8.69 1.73 -2.44
CA ARG A 48 -9.08 2.60 -3.55
C ARG A 48 -10.37 2.07 -4.20
N LYS A 49 -11.46 2.83 -4.07
CA LYS A 49 -12.73 2.54 -4.74
C LYS A 49 -12.78 3.18 -6.12
N PRO A 50 -13.45 2.58 -7.13
CA PRO A 50 -13.73 3.24 -8.40
C PRO A 50 -14.62 4.49 -8.23
N ILE A 51 -14.67 5.37 -9.23
CA ILE A 51 -15.70 6.43 -9.33
C ILE A 51 -16.69 5.86 -10.33
N ASP A 52 -17.89 5.53 -9.88
CA ASP A 52 -18.94 4.96 -10.73
C ASP A 52 -19.94 6.04 -11.21
N THR A 53 -19.65 7.31 -10.92
CA THR A 53 -20.47 8.46 -11.32
C THR A 53 -19.90 9.15 -12.54
N LYS A 54 -20.75 9.69 -13.41
CA LYS A 54 -20.34 10.51 -14.55
C LYS A 54 -19.58 11.77 -14.07
N ALA A 55 -18.40 12.01 -14.62
CA ALA A 55 -17.64 13.22 -14.35
C ALA A 55 -18.37 14.46 -14.92
N LYS A 56 -18.55 15.50 -14.10
CA LYS A 56 -19.17 16.78 -14.52
C LYS A 56 -18.23 17.60 -15.43
N ASN A 57 -16.92 17.55 -15.18
CA ASN A 57 -15.89 18.33 -15.88
C ASN A 57 -14.64 17.47 -16.13
N VAL A 58 -13.87 17.82 -17.17
CA VAL A 58 -12.59 17.19 -17.51
C VAL A 58 -11.49 18.25 -17.46
N ILE A 59 -10.41 17.97 -16.73
CA ILE A 59 -9.21 18.81 -16.67
C ILE A 59 -8.05 17.99 -17.23
N ILE A 60 -7.40 18.51 -18.26
CA ILE A 60 -6.22 17.90 -18.88
C ILE A 60 -5.06 18.88 -18.73
N PHE A 61 -3.95 18.36 -18.22
CA PHE A 61 -2.69 19.09 -18.17
C PHE A 61 -1.73 18.46 -19.17
N ILE A 62 -1.17 19.30 -20.04
CA ILE A 62 -0.19 18.88 -21.05
C ILE A 62 1.10 19.62 -20.74
N GLY A 63 2.12 18.86 -20.36
CA GLY A 63 3.48 19.38 -20.24
C GLY A 63 4.24 19.08 -21.53
N ASP A 64 4.56 20.11 -22.30
CA ASP A 64 5.46 19.98 -23.45
C ASP A 64 6.86 19.57 -22.97
N GLY A 65 7.48 18.59 -23.62
CA GLY A 65 8.78 18.05 -23.22
C GLY A 65 8.80 17.23 -21.91
N MET A 66 7.63 16.84 -21.37
CA MET A 66 7.51 16.07 -20.12
C MET A 66 7.78 14.56 -20.31
N SER A 67 8.99 14.23 -20.75
CA SER A 67 9.45 12.83 -20.81
C SER A 67 9.64 12.24 -19.41
N VAL A 68 9.79 10.90 -19.33
CA VAL A 68 10.11 10.20 -18.07
C VAL A 68 11.42 10.72 -17.44
N GLY A 69 12.41 11.04 -18.28
CA GLY A 69 13.69 11.62 -17.85
C GLY A 69 13.50 13.02 -17.26
N THR A 70 12.75 13.88 -17.96
CA THR A 70 12.40 15.23 -17.49
C THR A 70 11.68 15.19 -16.15
N MET A 71 10.73 14.26 -15.98
CA MET A 71 9.99 14.06 -14.73
C MET A 71 10.89 13.61 -13.58
N THR A 72 11.83 12.71 -13.84
CA THR A 72 12.76 12.19 -12.84
C THR A 72 13.76 13.28 -12.41
N ALA A 73 14.36 13.98 -13.36
CA ALA A 73 15.27 15.08 -13.07
C ALA A 73 14.58 16.20 -12.28
N SER A 74 13.37 16.59 -12.68
CA SER A 74 12.57 17.60 -11.99
C SER A 74 12.26 17.20 -10.56
N ARG A 75 11.96 15.92 -10.31
CA ARG A 75 11.69 15.39 -8.97
C ARG A 75 12.92 15.44 -8.07
N ILE A 76 14.05 14.97 -8.57
CA ILE A 76 15.32 14.98 -7.81
C ILE A 76 15.69 16.42 -7.46
N TYR A 77 15.63 17.32 -8.46
CA TYR A 77 15.92 18.74 -8.27
C TYR A 77 15.00 19.39 -7.23
N ALA A 78 13.68 19.14 -7.29
CA ALA A 78 12.73 19.66 -6.31
C ALA A 78 13.04 19.17 -4.89
N GLY A 79 13.39 17.89 -4.73
CA GLY A 79 13.78 17.35 -3.44
C GLY A 79 15.06 17.95 -2.88
N GLN A 80 16.06 18.18 -3.73
CA GLN A 80 17.30 18.87 -3.37
C GLN A 80 17.04 20.32 -2.95
N LYS A 81 16.12 21.03 -3.62
CA LYS A 81 15.72 22.39 -3.21
C LYS A 81 15.06 22.46 -1.84
N LEU A 82 14.44 21.36 -1.40
CA LEU A 82 13.86 21.24 -0.05
C LEU A 82 14.88 20.74 0.99
N GLY A 83 16.16 20.60 0.63
CA GLY A 83 17.21 20.12 1.52
C GLY A 83 17.26 18.59 1.71
N ASN A 84 16.53 17.82 0.89
CA ASN A 84 16.57 16.36 0.91
C ASN A 84 17.58 15.80 -0.10
N THR A 85 17.85 14.50 -0.06
CA THR A 85 18.73 13.81 -1.04
C THR A 85 18.23 13.88 -2.49
N GLY A 86 16.95 14.20 -2.68
CA GLY A 86 16.31 14.32 -3.99
C GLY A 86 15.64 13.03 -4.46
N GLU A 87 16.36 11.91 -4.41
CA GLU A 87 15.86 10.61 -4.90
C GLU A 87 14.63 10.07 -4.13
N GLY A 88 14.63 10.26 -2.81
CA GLY A 88 13.52 9.89 -1.93
C GLY A 88 12.39 10.92 -1.93
N HIS A 89 12.61 12.08 -2.56
CA HIS A 89 11.56 13.06 -2.70
C HIS A 89 10.59 12.55 -3.75
N CYS A 90 9.47 11.98 -3.32
CA CYS A 90 8.34 11.84 -4.21
C CYS A 90 7.88 13.26 -4.56
N CYS A 91 7.96 13.61 -5.84
CA CYS A 91 7.38 14.87 -6.30
C CYS A 91 5.91 14.86 -5.84
N ASN A 92 5.34 16.04 -5.63
CA ASN A 92 3.90 16.24 -5.60
C ASN A 92 3.14 15.45 -6.70
N THR A 93 3.78 14.81 -7.69
CA THR A 93 3.22 13.69 -8.47
C THR A 93 2.56 12.53 -7.70
N LYS A 94 2.83 12.28 -6.41
CA LYS A 94 2.02 11.33 -5.61
C LYS A 94 0.74 11.98 -5.05
N THR A 95 0.66 13.32 -5.05
CA THR A 95 -0.31 14.15 -4.29
C THR A 95 -0.92 15.34 -5.04
N LEU A 96 -0.58 15.60 -6.30
CA LEU A 96 -1.05 16.68 -7.18
C LEU A 96 -1.18 16.16 -8.62
N TRP A 97 -0.27 15.29 -9.08
CA TRP A 97 -0.39 14.58 -10.37
C TRP A 97 -0.77 13.11 -10.26
N SER A 98 -1.01 12.61 -9.04
CA SER A 98 -1.63 11.30 -8.86
C SER A 98 -3.08 11.44 -9.31
N PHE A 99 -3.52 10.51 -10.17
CA PHE A 99 -4.94 10.37 -10.52
C PHE A 99 -5.84 10.40 -9.27
N ASP A 100 -5.35 9.97 -8.10
CA ASP A 100 -6.11 10.04 -6.84
C ASP A 100 -6.30 11.45 -6.28
N THR A 101 -5.34 12.36 -6.45
CA THR A 101 -5.49 13.73 -5.93
C THR A 101 -6.37 14.55 -6.85
N VAL A 102 -6.18 14.42 -8.18
CA VAL A 102 -7.11 15.01 -9.14
C VAL A 102 -8.52 14.46 -8.91
N ARG A 103 -8.66 13.17 -8.58
CA ARG A 103 -9.91 12.54 -8.14
C ARG A 103 -10.47 13.17 -6.85
N ARG A 104 -9.67 13.37 -5.80
CA ARG A 104 -10.12 13.96 -4.51
C ARG A 104 -10.51 15.44 -4.66
N LEU A 105 -9.74 16.21 -5.42
CA LEU A 105 -10.08 17.60 -5.72
C LEU A 105 -11.33 17.67 -6.60
N GLY A 106 -11.43 16.85 -7.64
CA GLY A 106 -12.61 16.79 -8.51
C GLY A 106 -13.89 16.44 -7.75
N SER A 107 -13.84 15.50 -6.80
CA SER A 107 -14.98 15.18 -5.93
C SER A 107 -15.31 16.31 -4.94
N TYR A 108 -14.31 17.00 -4.40
CA TYR A 108 -14.51 18.20 -3.56
C TYR A 108 -15.18 19.36 -4.32
N TRP A 109 -14.72 19.66 -5.54
CA TRP A 109 -15.34 20.70 -6.39
C TRP A 109 -16.73 20.29 -6.89
N ALA A 110 -16.97 19.00 -7.18
CA ALA A 110 -18.27 18.51 -7.60
C ALA A 110 -19.34 18.54 -6.49
N SER A 111 -18.92 18.43 -5.22
CA SER A 111 -19.77 18.52 -4.02
C SER A 111 -20.14 19.96 -3.66
N ARG A 112 -19.47 20.97 -4.22
CA ARG A 112 -19.70 22.39 -3.90
C ARG A 112 -20.42 23.15 -5.03
N ALA A 113 -20.85 22.43 -6.07
CA ALA A 113 -21.57 22.94 -7.23
C ALA A 113 -23.10 22.69 -7.13
N GLU A 114 -23.57 22.36 -5.92
CA GLU A 114 -24.97 22.35 -5.49
C GLU A 114 -25.15 23.46 -4.44
#